data_AF-W4FUV2-F1
#
_entry.id   AF-W4FUV2-F1
#
_cell.length_a   1.000
_cell.length_b   1.000
_cell.length_c   1.000
_cell.angle_alpha   90.00
_cell.angle_beta   90.00
_cell.angle_gamma   90.00
#
_symmetry.space_group_name_H-M   'P 1'
#
loop_
_entity.id
_entity.type
_entity.pdbx_description
1 polymer ?
#
loop_
_entity_poly.entity_id
_entity_poly.type
_entity_poly.pdbx_seq_one_letter_code
_entity_poly.pdbx_strand_id
1 'polypeptide(L)'
;MVRRRSSADGGNGSNRRKSSTDMTGHRKADRKMSEIMEGVAMPPSMSFLETQRITAMQMEIYGFAGWIASIAIFVCYLLWAYVPDAILASYGITYYPSRYWALAVPAMLVMTLMALVVFYIAINWISTAPLDSYNTIRDQYTVTLTKEELDIQRNANTPAIADIPLTSVNRMLFH
;
A
#
# COMPACT_ATOMS: atom_id res chain seq x y z
N MET A 1 -2.89 63.67 -18.27
CA MET A 1 -1.49 63.98 -18.65
C MET A 1 -0.69 62.69 -18.42
N VAL A 2 0.21 62.31 -19.36
CA VAL A 2 1.12 61.12 -19.30
C VAL A 2 0.41 59.78 -19.62
N ARG A 3 0.87 58.87 -20.51
CA ARG A 3 1.94 58.82 -21.54
C ARG A 3 1.66 57.61 -22.47
N ARG A 4 2.07 57.74 -23.73
CA ARG A 4 1.86 56.88 -24.91
C ARG A 4 2.66 55.56 -24.96
N ARG A 5 2.10 54.60 -25.73
CA ARG A 5 2.68 53.61 -26.70
C ARG A 5 3.65 52.54 -26.16
N SER A 6 3.91 51.41 -26.79
CA SER A 6 3.30 50.50 -27.79
C SER A 6 4.47 49.60 -28.25
N SER A 7 4.24 48.29 -28.29
CA SER A 7 4.89 47.19 -29.01
C SER A 7 6.31 47.30 -29.61
N ALA A 8 7.09 46.27 -29.27
CA ALA A 8 7.88 45.35 -30.12
C ALA A 8 8.47 45.83 -31.46
N ASP A 9 9.77 45.57 -31.68
CA ASP A 9 10.30 44.58 -32.65
C ASP A 9 11.84 44.70 -32.76
N GLY A 10 12.50 43.60 -33.16
CA GLY A 10 13.60 43.69 -34.14
C GLY A 10 15.06 43.69 -33.66
N GLY A 11 15.61 42.49 -33.43
CA GLY A 11 16.66 41.91 -34.27
C GLY A 11 18.06 42.57 -34.41
N ASN A 12 19.05 41.77 -33.98
CA ASN A 12 20.28 41.39 -34.71
C ASN A 12 21.57 42.23 -34.54
N GLY A 13 22.65 41.51 -34.17
CA GLY A 13 24.00 41.80 -34.64
C GLY A 13 25.11 41.76 -33.58
N SER A 14 25.73 40.60 -33.33
CA SER A 14 27.21 40.52 -33.17
C SER A 14 27.75 39.08 -33.25
N ASN A 15 28.26 38.80 -34.44
CA ASN A 15 29.40 37.96 -34.82
C ASN A 15 30.24 37.22 -33.74
N ARG A 16 30.34 35.90 -33.97
CA ARG A 16 31.55 35.20 -34.45
C ARG A 16 32.83 35.30 -33.60
N ARG A 17 33.15 34.21 -32.89
CA ARG A 17 34.43 33.43 -32.94
C ARG A 17 34.65 32.65 -31.63
N LYS A 18 34.63 31.32 -31.69
CA LYS A 18 35.77 30.42 -31.38
C LYS A 18 35.28 28.97 -31.24
N SER A 19 35.52 28.21 -32.29
CA SER A 19 35.61 26.76 -32.24
C SER A 19 37.02 26.36 -31.78
N SER A 20 37.10 25.21 -31.11
CA SER A 20 38.29 24.34 -31.03
C SER A 20 39.25 24.47 -29.84
N THR A 21 38.75 24.66 -28.62
CA THR A 21 39.52 24.33 -27.38
C THR A 21 38.66 23.72 -26.26
N ASP A 22 37.57 23.03 -26.59
CA ASP A 22 36.61 22.52 -25.57
C ASP A 22 36.39 20.99 -25.61
N MET A 23 37.28 20.23 -26.25
CA MET A 23 37.19 18.76 -26.26
C MET A 23 37.96 18.09 -25.10
N THR A 24 38.92 18.80 -24.49
CA THR A 24 39.77 18.22 -23.44
C THR A 24 39.14 18.34 -22.05
N GLY A 25 38.29 19.34 -21.82
CA GLY A 25 37.55 19.54 -20.57
C GLY A 25 36.43 18.53 -20.39
N HIS A 26 35.65 18.29 -21.45
CA HIS A 26 34.56 17.30 -21.45
C HIS A 26 35.09 15.90 -21.12
N ARG A 27 36.17 15.49 -21.80
CA ARG A 27 36.77 14.16 -21.60
C ARG A 27 37.35 13.93 -20.19
N LYS A 28 37.69 15.01 -19.46
CA LYS A 28 38.13 14.93 -18.06
C LYS A 28 36.94 14.89 -17.09
N ALA A 29 35.88 15.64 -17.37
CA ALA A 29 34.65 15.60 -16.58
C ALA A 29 33.97 14.22 -16.70
N ASP A 30 33.92 13.67 -17.92
CA ASP A 30 33.36 12.35 -18.19
C ASP A 30 34.15 11.24 -17.49
N ARG A 31 35.49 11.32 -17.51
CA ARG A 31 36.37 10.38 -16.81
C ARG A 31 36.23 10.47 -15.29
N LYS A 32 36.05 11.67 -14.75
CA LYS A 32 35.84 11.88 -13.32
C LYS A 32 34.45 11.37 -12.89
N MET A 33 33.43 11.55 -13.73
CA MET A 33 32.09 11.01 -13.50
C MET A 33 32.07 9.48 -13.59
N SER A 34 32.83 8.87 -14.52
CA SER A 34 32.97 7.42 -14.60
C SER A 34 33.70 6.84 -13.40
N GLU A 35 34.76 7.48 -12.91
CA GLU A 35 35.43 7.07 -11.66
C GLU A 35 34.52 7.20 -10.43
N ILE A 36 33.66 8.23 -10.39
CA ILE A 36 32.63 8.39 -9.33
C ILE A 36 31.56 7.30 -9.44
N MET A 37 31.12 6.93 -10.66
CA MET A 37 30.16 5.83 -10.85
C MET A 37 30.78 4.45 -10.63
N GLU A 38 32.07 4.26 -10.90
CA GLU A 38 32.81 3.00 -10.68
C GLU A 38 33.10 2.78 -9.19
N GLY A 39 33.29 3.86 -8.42
CA GLY A 39 33.34 3.84 -6.94
C GLY A 39 31.96 3.73 -6.27
N VAL A 40 30.87 4.00 -6.99
CA VAL A 40 29.50 3.71 -6.58
C VAL A 40 29.16 2.31 -7.07
N ALA A 41 29.70 1.30 -6.38
CA ALA A 41 29.20 -0.06 -6.51
C ALA A 41 27.68 -0.01 -6.24
N MET A 42 26.87 -0.09 -7.30
CA MET A 42 25.44 -0.25 -7.14
C MET A 42 25.25 -1.53 -6.33
N PRO A 43 24.52 -1.48 -5.19
CA PRO A 43 24.20 -2.70 -4.48
C PRO A 43 23.51 -3.62 -5.50
N PRO A 44 23.78 -4.94 -5.45
CA PRO A 44 23.09 -5.87 -6.34
C PRO A 44 21.60 -5.57 -6.22
N SER A 45 20.96 -5.23 -7.35
CA SER A 45 19.51 -5.04 -7.39
C SER A 45 18.92 -6.39 -7.00
N MET A 46 18.58 -6.56 -5.72
CA MET A 46 18.00 -7.80 -5.25
C MET A 46 16.77 -8.05 -6.10
N SER A 47 16.69 -9.24 -6.69
CA SER A 47 15.53 -9.59 -7.49
C SER A 47 14.28 -9.44 -6.63
N PHE A 48 13.14 -9.14 -7.26
CA PHE A 48 11.88 -9.00 -6.54
C PHE A 48 11.60 -10.20 -5.63
N LEU A 49 11.95 -11.42 -6.08
CA LEU A 49 11.79 -12.65 -5.31
C LEU A 49 12.74 -12.76 -4.12
N GLU A 50 13.99 -12.31 -4.24
CA GLU A 50 14.92 -12.24 -3.12
C GLU A 50 14.45 -11.22 -2.09
N THR A 51 13.92 -10.07 -2.53
CA THR A 51 13.35 -9.06 -1.64
C THR A 51 12.15 -9.63 -0.88
N GLN A 52 11.22 -10.28 -1.58
CA GLN A 52 10.06 -10.95 -0.97
C GLN A 52 10.50 -12.04 0.03
N ARG A 53 11.51 -12.85 -0.33
CA ARG A 53 12.06 -13.89 0.56
C ARG A 53 12.70 -13.33 1.81
N ILE A 54 13.49 -12.27 1.69
CA ILE A 54 14.13 -11.61 2.84
C ILE A 54 13.06 -11.01 3.75
N THR A 55 12.06 -10.33 3.19
CA THR A 55 10.96 -9.80 3.99
C THR A 55 10.16 -10.91 4.67
N ALA A 56 9.88 -12.01 3.97
CA ALA A 56 9.16 -13.15 4.54
C ALA A 56 9.96 -13.79 5.70
N MET A 57 11.25 -14.06 5.49
CA MET A 57 12.13 -14.62 6.52
C MET A 57 12.24 -13.69 7.73
N GLN A 58 12.35 -12.38 7.52
CA GLN A 58 12.35 -11.42 8.62
C GLN A 58 11.03 -11.46 9.40
N MET A 59 9.89 -11.45 8.71
CA MET A 59 8.56 -11.53 9.34
C MET A 59 8.38 -12.83 10.13
N GLU A 60 8.91 -13.96 9.63
CA GLU A 60 8.88 -15.25 10.34
C GLU A 60 9.69 -15.21 11.64
N ILE A 61 10.90 -14.64 11.62
CA ILE A 61 11.75 -14.53 12.81
C ILE A 61 11.13 -13.60 13.85
N TYR A 62 10.63 -12.43 13.44
CA TYR A 62 9.95 -11.50 14.34
C TYR A 62 8.65 -12.09 14.87
N GLY A 63 7.91 -12.83 14.04
CA GLY A 63 6.70 -13.55 14.46
C GLY A 63 6.98 -14.59 15.53
N PHE A 64 8.03 -15.41 15.36
CA PHE A 64 8.44 -16.41 16.34
C PHE A 64 8.92 -15.78 17.65
N ALA A 65 9.79 -14.77 17.57
CA ALA A 65 10.26 -14.05 18.75
C ALA A 65 9.11 -13.35 19.47
N GLY A 66 8.20 -12.73 18.72
CA GLY A 66 6.98 -12.12 19.24
C GLY A 66 6.05 -13.13 19.90
N TRP A 67 5.94 -14.35 19.36
CA TRP A 67 5.14 -15.41 19.96
C TRP A 67 5.69 -15.86 21.33
N ILE A 68 7.00 -16.09 21.43
CA ILE A 68 7.65 -16.42 22.71
C ILE A 68 7.49 -15.26 23.70
N ALA A 69 7.77 -14.03 23.27
CA ALA A 69 7.60 -12.84 24.10
C ALA A 69 6.15 -12.68 24.56
N SER A 70 5.18 -12.93 23.68
CA SER A 70 3.74 -12.85 24.01
C SER A 70 3.36 -13.87 25.08
N ILE A 71 3.84 -15.12 24.98
CA ILE A 71 3.59 -16.14 26.00
C ILE A 71 4.25 -15.74 27.32
N ALA A 72 5.50 -15.28 27.30
CA ALA A 72 6.22 -14.86 28.51
C ALA A 72 5.51 -13.71 29.22
N ILE A 73 5.12 -12.67 28.48
CA ILE A 73 4.35 -11.53 29.01
C ILE A 73 2.99 -11.99 29.54
N PHE A 74 2.30 -12.87 28.82
CA PHE A 74 1.00 -13.39 29.25
C PHE A 74 1.10 -14.19 30.56
N VAL A 75 2.10 -15.05 30.70
CA VAL A 75 2.35 -15.79 31.96
C VAL A 75 2.68 -14.82 33.09
N CYS A 76 3.56 -13.85 32.86
CA CYS A 76 3.86 -12.81 33.85
C CYS A 76 2.61 -12.02 34.26
N TYR A 77 1.74 -11.70 33.29
CA TYR A 77 0.47 -11.02 33.54
C TYR A 77 -0.48 -11.87 34.38
N LEU A 78 -0.61 -13.17 34.10
CA LEU A 78 -1.44 -14.08 34.90
C LEU A 78 -0.89 -14.24 36.33
N LEU A 79 0.42 -14.41 36.47
CA LEU A 79 1.06 -14.46 37.80
C LEU A 79 0.79 -13.16 38.56
N TRP A 80 1.00 -12.01 37.92
CA TRP A 80 0.67 -10.73 38.51
C TRP A 80 -0.83 -10.57 38.83
N ALA A 81 -1.74 -11.13 38.02
CA ALA A 81 -3.19 -10.98 38.22
C ALA A 81 -3.76 -11.88 39.32
N TYR A 82 -3.25 -13.11 39.47
CA TYR A 82 -3.83 -14.14 40.35
C TYR A 82 -3.05 -14.38 41.65
N VAL A 83 -1.76 -14.05 41.73
CA VAL A 83 -0.98 -14.27 42.97
C VAL A 83 -1.43 -13.26 44.03
N PRO A 84 -1.73 -13.68 45.28
CA PRO A 84 -2.19 -12.78 46.33
C PRO A 84 -1.13 -11.77 46.78
N ASP A 85 -1.58 -10.60 47.23
CA ASP A 85 -0.74 -9.45 47.56
C ASP A 85 0.29 -9.74 48.67
N ALA A 86 -0.05 -10.62 49.62
CA ALA A 86 0.87 -11.04 50.68
C ALA A 86 2.15 -11.70 50.13
N ILE A 87 2.02 -12.47 49.04
CA ILE A 87 3.15 -13.14 48.40
C ILE A 87 3.97 -12.11 47.62
N LEU A 88 3.34 -11.20 46.86
CA LEU A 88 4.05 -10.13 46.14
C LEU A 88 4.84 -9.22 47.09
N ALA A 89 4.24 -8.87 48.23
CA ALA A 89 4.88 -8.06 49.26
C ALA A 89 6.10 -8.77 49.87
N SER A 90 6.05 -10.09 50.03
CA SER A 90 7.19 -10.89 50.52
C SER A 90 8.37 -10.93 49.53
N TYR A 91 8.10 -10.82 48.23
CA TYR A 91 9.11 -10.67 47.18
C TYR A 91 9.58 -9.22 46.98
N GLY A 92 9.11 -8.28 47.80
CA GLY A 92 9.50 -6.86 47.73
C GLY A 92 8.79 -6.06 46.64
N ILE A 93 7.76 -6.61 45.99
CA ILE A 93 6.98 -5.92 44.96
C ILE A 93 5.80 -5.21 45.64
N THR A 94 6.03 -3.98 46.09
CA THR A 94 5.02 -3.17 46.80
C THR A 94 4.33 -2.13 45.91
N TYR A 95 4.86 -1.87 44.71
CA TYR A 95 4.33 -0.86 43.80
C TYR A 95 3.94 -1.50 42.46
N TYR A 96 2.64 -1.74 42.29
CA TYR A 96 2.03 -2.20 41.05
C TYR A 96 0.67 -1.51 40.84
N PRO A 97 0.19 -1.38 39.59
CA PRO A 97 -1.12 -0.79 39.32
C PRO A 97 -2.23 -1.57 40.03
N SER A 98 -3.36 -0.90 40.32
CA SER A 98 -4.51 -1.55 40.96
C SER A 98 -4.92 -2.84 40.23
N ARG A 99 -5.24 -3.90 41.00
CA ARG A 99 -5.73 -5.19 40.49
C ARG A 99 -6.94 -5.06 39.57
N TYR A 100 -7.71 -3.97 39.69
CA TYR A 100 -8.80 -3.67 38.77
C TYR A 100 -8.35 -3.69 37.30
N TRP A 101 -7.11 -3.29 37.01
CA TRP A 101 -6.56 -3.33 35.65
C TRP A 101 -6.44 -4.74 35.09
N ALA A 102 -6.31 -5.78 35.93
CA ALA A 102 -6.33 -7.17 35.47
C ALA A 102 -7.69 -7.55 34.86
N LEU A 103 -8.79 -6.92 35.28
CA LEU A 103 -10.11 -7.11 34.65
C LEU A 103 -10.36 -6.07 33.54
N ALA A 104 -9.91 -4.84 33.75
CA ALA A 104 -10.16 -3.75 32.80
C ALA A 104 -9.45 -3.97 31.45
N VAL A 105 -8.21 -4.46 31.44
CA VAL A 105 -7.46 -4.73 30.19
C VAL A 105 -8.20 -5.71 29.26
N PRO A 106 -8.59 -6.93 29.69
CA PRO A 106 -9.30 -7.84 28.82
C PRO A 106 -10.70 -7.32 28.44
N ALA A 107 -11.39 -6.63 29.35
CA ALA A 107 -12.69 -6.02 29.04
C ALA A 107 -12.55 -4.92 27.96
N MET A 108 -11.55 -4.04 28.08
CA MET A 108 -11.28 -3.01 27.07
C MET A 108 -10.91 -3.65 25.73
N LEU A 109 -10.08 -4.70 25.72
CA LEU A 109 -9.73 -5.42 24.49
C LEU A 109 -10.98 -5.92 23.75
N VAL A 110 -11.89 -6.60 24.45
CA VAL A 110 -13.15 -7.09 23.85
C VAL A 110 -14.00 -5.94 23.31
N MET A 111 -14.14 -4.86 24.09
CA MET A 111 -14.91 -3.67 23.67
C MET A 111 -14.28 -3.00 22.44
N THR A 112 -12.95 -2.89 22.38
CA THR A 112 -12.22 -2.33 21.25
C THR A 112 -12.38 -3.20 20.00
N LEU A 113 -12.30 -4.52 20.11
CA LEU A 113 -12.52 -5.43 18.97
C LEU A 113 -13.94 -5.30 18.43
N MET A 114 -14.95 -5.26 19.30
CA MET A 114 -16.34 -5.07 18.89
C MET A 114 -16.53 -3.72 18.21
N ALA A 115 -15.96 -2.65 18.77
CA ALA A 115 -15.99 -1.32 18.16
C ALA A 115 -15.31 -1.31 16.77
N LEU A 116 -14.17 -2.00 16.62
CA LEU A 116 -13.46 -2.11 15.35
C LEU A 116 -14.34 -2.77 14.28
N VAL A 117 -15.05 -3.84 14.60
CA VAL A 117 -15.98 -4.50 13.67
C VAL A 117 -17.10 -3.54 13.26
N VAL A 118 -17.69 -2.82 14.21
CA VAL A 118 -18.75 -1.83 13.93
C VAL A 118 -18.23 -0.72 13.02
N PHE A 119 -17.06 -0.16 13.32
CA PHE A 119 -16.44 0.87 12.49
C PHE A 119 -16.09 0.34 11.11
N TYR A 120 -15.58 -0.88 11.00
CA TYR A 120 -15.30 -1.51 9.73
C TYR A 120 -16.57 -1.62 8.88
N ILE A 121 -17.69 -2.11 9.44
CA ILE A 121 -18.97 -2.17 8.72
C ILE A 121 -19.45 -0.78 8.31
N ALA A 122 -19.39 0.19 9.22
CA ALA A 122 -19.81 1.57 8.95
C ALA A 122 -18.99 2.21 7.82
N ILE A 123 -17.67 2.03 7.83
CA ILE A 123 -16.78 2.52 6.77
C ILE A 123 -17.12 1.83 5.44
N ASN A 124 -17.30 0.51 5.44
CA ASN A 124 -17.69 -0.22 4.23
C ASN A 124 -19.03 0.27 3.68
N TRP A 125 -20.02 0.58 4.53
CA TRP A 125 -21.28 1.15 4.10
C TRP A 125 -21.16 2.55 3.52
N ILE A 126 -20.25 3.38 4.04
CA ILE A 126 -19.98 4.71 3.49
C ILE A 126 -19.23 4.60 2.14
N SER A 127 -18.33 3.63 2.01
CA SER A 127 -17.49 3.46 0.82
C SER A 127 -18.15 2.68 -0.32
N THR A 128 -19.14 1.84 -0.04
CA THR A 128 -19.81 1.01 -1.05
C THR A 128 -20.99 1.76 -1.67
N ALA A 129 -21.27 1.49 -2.96
CA ALA A 129 -22.49 1.97 -3.59
C ALA A 129 -23.74 1.47 -2.83
N PRO A 130 -24.87 2.20 -2.85
CA PRO A 130 -26.12 1.71 -2.27
C PRO A 130 -26.45 0.31 -2.79
N LEU A 131 -27.02 -0.56 -1.95
CA LEU A 131 -27.33 -1.95 -2.31
C LEU A 131 -28.24 -2.09 -3.53
N ASP A 132 -29.06 -1.07 -3.79
CA ASP A 132 -29.98 -0.98 -4.94
C ASP A 132 -29.32 -0.37 -6.20
N SER A 133 -28.04 -0.03 -6.12
CA SER A 133 -27.30 0.50 -7.26
C SER A 133 -26.85 -0.62 -8.20
N TYR A 134 -27.10 -0.43 -9.48
CA TYR A 134 -26.59 -1.27 -10.56
C TYR A 134 -25.06 -1.36 -10.58
N ASN A 135 -24.37 -0.38 -9.98
CA ASN A 135 -22.91 -0.35 -9.83
C ASN A 135 -22.37 -1.47 -8.92
N THR A 136 -23.23 -2.13 -8.13
CA THR A 136 -22.88 -3.30 -7.33
C THR A 136 -22.77 -4.57 -8.20
N ILE A 137 -23.44 -4.58 -9.36
CA ILE A 137 -23.47 -5.71 -10.30
C ILE A 137 -22.52 -5.47 -11.47
N ARG A 138 -22.32 -4.22 -11.88
CA ARG A 138 -21.40 -3.83 -12.95
C ARG A 138 -20.48 -2.71 -12.50
N ASP A 139 -19.19 -2.89 -12.73
CA ASP A 139 -18.21 -1.84 -12.54
C ASP A 139 -17.94 -1.07 -13.84
N GLN A 140 -17.06 -0.07 -13.77
CA GLN A 140 -16.64 0.72 -14.92
C GLN A 140 -15.84 -0.06 -15.97
N TYR A 141 -15.37 -1.26 -15.63
CA TYR A 141 -14.58 -2.13 -16.50
C TYR A 141 -15.39 -3.28 -17.08
N THR A 142 -16.68 -3.36 -16.76
CA THR A 142 -17.59 -4.38 -17.27
C THR A 142 -17.78 -4.18 -18.77
N VAL A 143 -17.38 -5.16 -19.57
CA VAL A 143 -17.47 -5.13 -21.03
C VAL A 143 -18.58 -6.06 -21.48
N THR A 144 -19.74 -5.53 -21.87
CA THR A 144 -20.83 -6.35 -22.43
C THR A 144 -20.96 -6.15 -23.93
N LEU A 145 -21.14 -7.24 -24.68
CA LEU A 145 -21.40 -7.17 -26.11
C LEU A 145 -22.87 -6.87 -26.39
N THR A 146 -23.13 -5.98 -27.35
CA THR A 146 -24.46 -5.84 -27.94
C THR A 146 -24.81 -7.07 -28.79
N LYS A 147 -26.10 -7.29 -29.07
CA LYS A 147 -26.54 -8.44 -29.87
C LYS A 147 -25.88 -8.50 -31.26
N GLU A 148 -25.70 -7.34 -31.88
CA GLU A 148 -25.07 -7.20 -33.20
C GLU A 148 -23.58 -7.62 -33.15
N GLU A 149 -22.86 -7.17 -32.12
CA GLU A 149 -21.45 -7.56 -31.90
C GLU A 149 -21.32 -9.05 -31.55
N LEU A 150 -22.28 -9.60 -30.81
CA LEU A 150 -22.34 -11.02 -30.48
C LEU A 150 -22.48 -11.89 -31.74
N ASP A 151 -23.31 -11.47 -32.70
CA ASP A 151 -23.51 -12.19 -33.96
C ASP A 151 -22.29 -12.09 -34.87
N ILE A 152 -21.58 -10.96 -34.86
CA ILE A 152 -20.29 -10.80 -35.54
C ILE A 152 -19.23 -11.72 -34.92
N GLN A 153 -19.14 -11.76 -33.59
CA GLN A 153 -18.17 -12.60 -32.89
C GLN A 153 -18.47 -14.09 -32.94
N ARG A 154 -19.75 -14.49 -33.03
CA ARG A 154 -20.16 -15.89 -33.24
C ARG A 154 -19.54 -16.48 -34.51
N ASN A 155 -19.35 -15.65 -35.53
CA ASN A 155 -18.77 -16.03 -36.81
C ASN A 155 -17.23 -15.80 -36.86
N ALA A 156 -16.62 -15.32 -35.77
CA ALA A 156 -15.19 -15.14 -35.67
C ALA A 156 -14.51 -16.41 -35.15
N ASN A 157 -13.30 -16.71 -35.67
CA ASN A 157 -12.52 -17.87 -35.23
C ASN A 157 -12.05 -17.75 -33.77
N THR A 158 -11.92 -16.52 -33.25
CA THR A 158 -11.57 -16.23 -31.86
C THR A 158 -12.52 -15.14 -31.35
N PRO A 159 -13.50 -15.46 -30.48
CA PRO A 159 -14.41 -14.46 -29.93
C PRO A 159 -13.68 -13.53 -28.96
N ALA A 160 -14.17 -12.30 -28.80
CA ALA A 160 -13.62 -11.40 -27.81
C ALA A 160 -14.08 -11.80 -26.40
N ILE A 161 -13.26 -11.50 -25.41
CA ILE A 161 -13.61 -11.69 -24.01
C ILE A 161 -14.55 -10.54 -23.61
N ALA A 162 -15.76 -10.90 -23.19
CA ALA A 162 -16.77 -9.98 -22.70
C ALA A 162 -17.61 -10.65 -21.61
N ASP A 163 -18.13 -9.82 -20.71
CA ASP A 163 -18.99 -10.21 -19.61
C ASP A 163 -20.41 -10.50 -20.10
N ILE A 164 -21.00 -11.54 -19.53
CA ILE A 164 -22.39 -11.91 -19.79
C ILE A 164 -23.26 -11.27 -18.69
N PRO A 165 -24.31 -10.51 -19.05
CA PRO A 165 -25.25 -9.95 -18.08
C PRO A 165 -25.81 -11.03 -17.15
N LEU A 166 -25.77 -10.78 -15.83
CA LEU A 166 -26.38 -11.68 -14.84
C LEU A 166 -27.85 -11.98 -15.16
N THR A 167 -28.58 -10.99 -15.70
CA THR A 167 -29.97 -11.15 -16.15
C THR A 167 -30.11 -12.18 -17.28
N SER A 168 -29.14 -12.27 -18.19
CA SER A 168 -29.15 -13.23 -19.29
C SER A 168 -28.82 -14.64 -18.80
N VAL A 169 -27.84 -14.78 -17.90
CA VAL A 169 -27.48 -16.07 -17.28
C VAL A 169 -28.65 -16.59 -16.44
N ASN A 170 -29.23 -15.75 -15.58
CA ASN A 170 -30.36 -16.12 -14.74
C ASN A 170 -31.55 -16.60 -15.57
N ARG A 171 -31.81 -15.92 -16.70
CA ARG A 171 -32.86 -16.30 -17.64
C ARG A 171 -32.60 -17.64 -18.33
N MET A 172 -31.35 -18.03 -18.56
CA MET A 172 -31.02 -19.32 -19.18
C MET A 172 -30.99 -20.48 -18.18
N LEU A 173 -30.54 -20.22 -16.95
CA LEU A 173 -30.29 -21.27 -15.96
C LEU A 173 -31.54 -21.62 -15.13
N PHE A 174 -32.41 -20.65 -14.87
CA PHE A 174 -33.55 -20.80 -13.95
C PHE A 174 -34.93 -20.60 -14.63
N HIS A 175 -34.99 -20.72 -15.96
CA HIS A 175 -36.24 -20.80 -16.71
C HIS A 175 -36.62 -22.26 -17.01
#